data_AF-A0A7S3BK85-F1
#
_entry.id   AF-A0A7S3BK85-F1
#
_cell.length_a   1.000
_cell.length_b   1.000
_cell.length_c   1.000
_cell.angle_alpha   90.00
_cell.angle_beta   90.00
_cell.angle_gamma   90.00
#
_symmetry.space_group_name_H-M   'P 1'
#
loop_
_entity.id
_entity.type
_entity.pdbx_description
1 polymer ?
#
loop_
_entity_poly.entity_id
_entity_poly.type
_entity_poly.pdbx_seq_one_letter_code
_entity_poly.pdbx_strand_id
1 'polypeptide(L)'
;YETIQRWNAQAVDPNRSFSPDGETVEGRSFNPEAATEESAALIALLDTLEVEQWTCHIDLHETTDTDETEFRPAKAARDGVESKPGTIPDGFYLVADSTNPKTEWHKAMIDAVRRVTHIAPPDENGMIIDEPVVQEGVIAIPSPRTIGLCAGVTNADYATTTEVYPDSPLASDAQCAKAQVAAIEAALDFIIEAEGLRGAGEAPGKSEL
;
A
#
# COMPACT_ATOMS: atom_id res chain seq x y z
N TYR A 1 14.31 -7.33 -4.19
CA TYR A 1 14.70 -7.78 -2.85
C TYR A 1 16.21 -8.01 -2.73
N GLU A 2 16.80 -9.03 -3.35
CA GLU A 2 18.24 -9.34 -3.21
C GLU A 2 19.19 -8.20 -3.63
N THR A 3 18.79 -7.42 -4.62
CA THR A 3 19.57 -6.29 -5.16
C THR A 3 19.18 -4.93 -4.58
N ILE A 4 18.22 -4.89 -3.64
CA ILE A 4 17.69 -3.65 -3.03
C ILE A 4 17.31 -2.63 -4.12
N GLN A 5 16.33 -3.01 -4.96
CA GLN A 5 15.87 -2.20 -6.09
C GLN A 5 14.35 -2.14 -6.11
N ARG A 6 13.83 -0.97 -6.49
CA ARG A 6 12.40 -0.73 -6.73
C ARG A 6 11.90 -1.41 -8.00
N TRP A 7 12.73 -1.49 -9.03
CA TRP A 7 12.37 -2.07 -10.32
C TRP A 7 12.96 -3.45 -10.52
N ASN A 8 12.36 -4.20 -11.46
CA ASN A 8 12.93 -5.46 -11.90
C ASN A 8 14.14 -5.25 -12.83
N ALA A 9 14.76 -6.34 -13.29
CA ALA A 9 15.94 -6.30 -14.15
C ALA A 9 15.73 -5.59 -15.52
N GLN A 10 14.47 -5.36 -15.91
CA GLN A 10 14.11 -4.63 -17.12
C GLN A 10 13.82 -3.14 -16.86
N ALA A 11 14.11 -2.65 -15.65
CA ALA A 11 13.83 -1.29 -15.20
C ALA A 11 12.33 -0.92 -15.28
N VAL A 12 11.45 -1.90 -15.02
CA VAL A 12 9.99 -1.72 -14.94
C VAL A 12 9.55 -1.83 -13.48
N ASP A 13 8.65 -0.94 -13.05
CA ASP A 13 8.06 -0.94 -11.70
C ASP A 13 6.94 -1.99 -11.62
N PRO A 14 7.11 -3.09 -10.85
CA PRO A 14 6.06 -4.10 -10.72
C PRO A 14 4.78 -3.50 -10.14
N ASN A 15 4.86 -2.54 -9.22
CA ASN A 15 3.69 -1.90 -8.61
C ASN A 15 3.10 -0.77 -9.50
N ARG A 16 3.28 -0.85 -10.82
CA ARG A 16 2.52 -0.13 -11.86
C ARG A 16 2.14 -1.05 -13.04
N SER A 17 2.39 -2.35 -12.89
CA SER A 17 2.41 -3.32 -13.98
C SER A 17 1.32 -4.38 -13.86
N PHE A 18 0.28 -4.11 -13.07
CA PHE A 18 -0.85 -5.02 -12.90
C PHE A 18 -2.01 -4.69 -13.85
N SER A 19 -2.39 -5.64 -14.70
CA SER A 19 -3.58 -5.58 -15.56
C SER A 19 -4.28 -6.95 -15.59
N PRO A 20 -5.08 -7.28 -14.55
CA PRO A 20 -5.69 -8.60 -14.40
C PRO A 20 -6.89 -8.85 -15.34
N ASP A 21 -7.45 -7.79 -15.94
CA ASP A 21 -8.63 -7.89 -16.82
C ASP A 21 -8.28 -8.10 -18.29
N GLY A 22 -7.01 -7.93 -18.68
CA GLY A 22 -6.62 -7.96 -20.09
C GLY A 22 -7.26 -6.84 -20.92
N GLU A 23 -7.68 -5.75 -20.28
CA GLU A 23 -8.35 -4.62 -20.92
C GLU A 23 -7.42 -3.40 -21.02
N THR A 24 -7.69 -2.51 -21.98
CA THR A 24 -7.05 -1.19 -22.02
C THR A 24 -7.82 -0.25 -21.10
N VAL A 25 -7.19 0.14 -19.99
CA VAL A 25 -7.77 1.05 -19.00
C VAL A 25 -7.01 2.38 -19.00
N GLU A 26 -7.74 3.49 -19.14
CA GLU A 26 -7.19 4.83 -19.06
C GLU A 26 -6.53 5.08 -17.68
N GLY A 27 -5.32 5.62 -17.67
CA GLY A 27 -4.55 5.88 -16.45
C GLY A 27 -3.55 4.79 -16.06
N ARG A 28 -3.66 3.56 -16.58
CA ARG A 28 -2.62 2.54 -16.36
C ARG A 28 -1.37 2.85 -17.15
N SER A 29 -0.21 2.63 -16.52
CA SER A 29 1.10 2.82 -17.16
C SER A 29 1.37 1.77 -18.25
N PHE A 30 0.83 0.56 -18.07
CA PHE A 30 0.96 -0.56 -18.99
C PHE A 30 -0.42 -1.18 -19.23
N ASN A 31 -0.68 -1.52 -20.48
CA ASN A 31 -1.94 -2.10 -20.95
C ASN A 31 -1.66 -2.97 -22.19
N PRO A 32 -2.54 -3.93 -22.53
CA PRO A 32 -3.59 -4.48 -21.65
C PRO A 32 -3.05 -5.57 -20.71
N GLU A 33 -1.80 -5.96 -20.88
CA GLU A 33 -1.15 -7.05 -20.14
C GLU A 33 -0.28 -6.50 -19.01
N ALA A 34 0.03 -7.37 -18.06
CA ALA A 34 1.04 -7.07 -17.06
C ALA A 34 2.41 -6.85 -17.72
N ALA A 35 3.16 -5.85 -17.26
CA ALA A 35 4.45 -5.48 -17.87
C ALA A 35 5.67 -6.13 -17.19
N THR A 36 5.45 -6.91 -16.14
CA THR A 36 6.52 -7.66 -15.46
C THR A 36 6.13 -9.12 -15.28
N GLU A 37 7.13 -9.99 -15.28
CA GLU A 37 6.93 -11.43 -15.00
C GLU A 37 6.40 -11.63 -13.58
N GLU A 38 6.84 -10.82 -12.63
CA GLU A 38 6.37 -10.82 -11.25
C GLU A 38 4.87 -10.53 -11.14
N SER A 39 4.39 -9.46 -11.80
CA SER A 39 2.97 -9.12 -11.83
C SER A 39 2.14 -10.17 -12.57
N ALA A 40 2.62 -10.69 -13.69
CA ALA A 40 1.93 -11.73 -14.46
C ALA A 40 1.80 -13.04 -13.67
N ALA A 41 2.86 -13.44 -12.94
CA ALA A 41 2.85 -14.63 -12.11
C ALA A 41 1.85 -14.52 -10.94
N LEU A 42 1.75 -13.35 -10.30
CA LEU A 42 0.77 -13.13 -9.23
C LEU A 42 -0.67 -13.20 -9.77
N ILE A 43 -0.95 -12.56 -10.91
CA ILE A 43 -2.29 -12.62 -11.55
C ILE A 43 -2.65 -14.08 -11.85
N ALA A 44 -1.75 -14.82 -12.50
CA ALA A 44 -1.98 -16.23 -12.82
C ALA A 44 -2.24 -17.09 -11.59
N LEU A 45 -1.52 -16.84 -10.47
CA LEU A 45 -1.76 -17.53 -9.21
C LEU A 45 -3.15 -17.20 -8.65
N LEU A 46 -3.53 -15.93 -8.60
CA LEU A 46 -4.82 -15.49 -8.06
C LEU A 46 -5.99 -16.09 -8.85
N ASP A 47 -5.87 -16.18 -10.18
CA ASP A 47 -6.88 -16.82 -11.04
C ASP A 47 -7.10 -18.30 -10.68
N THR A 48 -6.05 -19.01 -10.24
CA THR A 48 -6.19 -20.42 -9.84
C THR A 48 -6.98 -20.63 -8.55
N LEU A 49 -7.18 -19.58 -7.76
CA LEU A 49 -7.89 -19.68 -6.48
C LEU A 49 -9.41 -19.62 -6.65
N GLU A 50 -9.90 -19.26 -7.84
CA GLU A 50 -11.34 -19.23 -8.21
C GLU A 50 -12.20 -18.42 -7.19
N VAL A 51 -11.62 -17.39 -6.58
CA VAL A 51 -12.31 -16.50 -5.64
C VAL A 51 -13.14 -15.50 -6.42
N GLU A 52 -14.47 -15.56 -6.28
CA GLU A 52 -15.39 -14.64 -6.99
C GLU A 52 -15.21 -13.18 -6.57
N GLN A 53 -15.05 -12.93 -5.27
CA GLN A 53 -14.86 -11.59 -4.71
C GLN A 53 -13.94 -11.67 -3.49
N TRP A 54 -12.80 -10.98 -3.57
CA TRP A 54 -11.89 -10.86 -2.45
C TRP A 54 -12.45 -9.86 -1.43
N THR A 55 -12.47 -10.23 -0.15
CA THR A 55 -12.89 -9.29 0.90
C THR A 55 -11.82 -8.26 1.19
N CYS A 56 -10.55 -8.68 1.31
CA CYS A 56 -9.46 -7.81 1.75
C CYS A 56 -8.19 -8.01 0.91
N HIS A 57 -7.49 -6.90 0.62
CA HIS A 57 -6.14 -6.86 0.06
C HIS A 57 -5.32 -5.81 0.81
N ILE A 58 -4.24 -6.24 1.48
CA ILE A 58 -3.30 -5.33 2.14
C ILE A 58 -1.94 -5.52 1.48
N ASP A 59 -1.48 -4.49 0.78
CA ASP A 59 -0.20 -4.47 0.07
C ASP A 59 0.86 -3.81 0.96
N LEU A 60 1.91 -4.55 1.32
CA LEU A 60 2.88 -4.08 2.31
C LEU A 60 4.06 -3.38 1.66
N HIS A 61 4.17 -2.07 1.88
CA HIS A 61 5.21 -1.22 1.33
C HIS A 61 5.97 -0.44 2.41
N GLU A 62 7.07 0.15 1.98
CA GLU A 62 7.87 1.09 2.73
C GLU A 62 8.28 2.25 1.82
N THR A 63 8.37 3.44 2.42
CA THR A 63 8.94 4.63 1.80
C THR A 63 10.27 4.90 2.48
N THR A 64 11.33 5.11 1.71
CA THR A 64 12.70 5.15 2.22
C THR A 64 13.43 6.42 1.77
N ASP A 65 14.54 6.75 2.43
CA ASP A 65 15.48 7.77 1.95
C ASP A 65 16.01 7.43 0.54
N THR A 66 16.05 6.14 0.19
CA THR A 66 16.43 5.69 -1.16
C THR A 66 15.39 5.95 -2.23
N ASP A 67 14.12 6.19 -1.89
CA ASP A 67 13.16 6.71 -2.88
C ASP A 67 13.59 8.08 -3.38
N GLU A 68 14.07 8.96 -2.49
CA GLU A 68 14.54 10.29 -2.88
C GLU A 68 15.95 10.30 -3.46
N THR A 69 16.86 9.50 -2.90
CA THR A 69 18.28 9.56 -3.28
C THR A 69 18.66 8.66 -4.46
N GLU A 70 17.88 7.61 -4.75
CA GLU A 70 18.19 6.63 -5.80
C GLU A 70 17.02 6.46 -6.79
N PHE A 71 15.83 6.08 -6.32
CA PHE A 71 14.76 5.60 -7.21
C PHE A 71 14.04 6.71 -7.99
N ARG A 72 13.68 7.84 -7.35
CA ARG A 72 13.06 8.99 -8.05
C ARG A 72 14.02 9.62 -9.07
N PRO A 73 15.32 9.86 -8.76
CA PRO A 73 16.29 10.30 -9.76
C PRO A 73 16.46 9.31 -10.91
N ALA A 74 16.57 8.00 -10.63
CA ALA A 74 16.67 6.98 -11.66
C ALA A 74 15.44 6.97 -12.57
N LYS A 75 14.23 7.11 -12.01
CA LYS A 75 12.97 7.26 -12.77
C LYS A 75 13.01 8.45 -13.69
N ALA A 76 13.39 9.61 -13.17
CA ALA A 76 13.46 10.83 -13.95
C ALA A 76 14.44 10.69 -15.14
N ALA A 77 15.62 10.11 -14.89
CA ALA A 77 16.62 9.85 -15.93
C ALA A 77 16.11 8.87 -16.99
N ARG A 78 15.46 7.76 -16.59
CA ARG A 78 14.85 6.77 -17.49
C ARG A 78 13.77 7.41 -18.37
N ASP A 79 12.92 8.24 -17.77
CA ASP A 79 11.76 8.84 -18.44
C ASP A 79 12.12 10.13 -19.21
N GLY A 80 13.38 10.58 -19.14
CA GLY A 80 13.85 11.79 -19.82
C GLY A 80 13.27 13.09 -19.24
N VAL A 81 12.95 13.11 -17.95
CA VAL A 81 12.39 14.27 -17.24
C VAL A 81 13.35 14.79 -16.18
N GLU A 82 13.18 16.06 -15.79
CA GLU A 82 13.95 16.65 -14.70
C GLU A 82 13.54 16.03 -13.36
N SER A 83 14.52 15.57 -12.59
CA SER A 83 14.31 15.14 -11.21
C SER A 83 14.11 16.38 -10.33
N LYS A 84 13.02 16.40 -9.57
CA LYS A 84 12.73 17.45 -8.60
C LYS A 84 12.85 16.87 -7.19
N PRO A 85 13.51 17.59 -6.26
CA PRO A 85 13.58 17.15 -4.89
C PRO A 85 12.18 17.00 -4.28
N GLY A 86 11.89 15.83 -3.76
CA GLY A 86 10.70 15.57 -2.96
C GLY A 86 11.00 15.58 -1.46
N THR A 87 9.98 15.32 -0.66
CA THR A 87 10.12 15.03 0.77
C THR A 87 9.85 13.55 1.02
N ILE A 88 10.48 13.02 2.07
CA ILE A 88 10.15 11.71 2.63
C ILE A 88 9.30 11.96 3.88
N PRO A 89 8.08 11.39 3.97
CA PRO A 89 7.23 11.56 5.13
C PRO A 89 7.81 10.84 6.35
N ASP A 90 7.99 11.55 7.46
CA ASP A 90 8.56 10.96 8.68
C ASP A 90 7.48 10.21 9.49
N GLY A 91 7.23 8.95 9.13
CA GLY A 91 6.39 8.03 9.89
C GLY A 91 5.56 7.08 9.02
N PHE A 92 4.74 6.26 9.67
CA PHE A 92 3.82 5.35 8.98
C PHE A 92 2.64 6.10 8.36
N TYR A 93 2.22 5.69 7.16
CA TYR A 93 0.95 6.12 6.58
C TYR A 93 0.28 5.02 5.73
N LEU A 94 -0.97 5.27 5.34
CA LEU A 94 -1.75 4.38 4.47
C LEU A 94 -2.15 5.08 3.18
N VAL A 95 -2.32 4.29 2.13
CA VAL A 95 -2.80 4.73 0.83
C VAL A 95 -4.19 4.16 0.60
N ALA A 96 -5.19 5.05 0.52
CA ALA A 96 -6.58 4.69 0.26
C ALA A 96 -6.96 4.89 -1.22
N ASP A 97 -7.93 4.10 -1.68
CA ASP A 97 -8.63 4.36 -2.94
C ASP A 97 -9.63 5.52 -2.76
N SER A 98 -9.44 6.63 -3.46
CA SER A 98 -10.35 7.78 -3.41
C SER A 98 -11.80 7.46 -3.81
N THR A 99 -12.02 6.38 -4.59
CA THR A 99 -13.35 5.90 -4.99
C THR A 99 -13.97 4.92 -3.97
N ASN A 100 -13.16 4.38 -3.07
CA ASN A 100 -13.57 3.47 -2.00
C ASN A 100 -12.74 3.73 -0.72
N PRO A 101 -12.95 4.87 -0.05
CA PRO A 101 -12.00 5.39 0.95
C PRO A 101 -11.93 4.59 2.26
N LYS A 102 -12.94 3.76 2.57
CA LYS A 102 -13.00 2.92 3.79
C LYS A 102 -12.46 3.62 5.05
N THR A 103 -12.91 4.84 5.31
CA THR A 103 -12.33 5.77 6.31
C THR A 103 -12.17 5.14 7.71
N GLU A 104 -13.22 4.51 8.24
CA GLU A 104 -13.18 3.88 9.58
C GLU A 104 -12.24 2.66 9.64
N TRP A 105 -12.11 1.92 8.54
CA TRP A 105 -11.20 0.78 8.44
C TRP A 105 -9.74 1.24 8.46
N HIS A 106 -9.41 2.28 7.68
CA HIS A 106 -8.11 2.93 7.75
C HIS A 106 -7.84 3.57 9.11
N LYS A 107 -8.86 4.14 9.76
CA LYS A 107 -8.72 4.69 11.11
C LYS A 107 -8.35 3.61 12.12
N ALA A 108 -8.98 2.44 12.06
CA ALA A 108 -8.66 1.32 12.95
C ALA A 108 -7.19 0.89 12.82
N MET A 109 -6.67 0.82 11.59
CA MET A 109 -5.25 0.56 11.33
C MET A 109 -4.34 1.65 11.92
N ILE A 110 -4.64 2.93 11.66
CA ILE A 110 -3.85 4.06 12.20
C ILE A 110 -3.84 4.05 13.73
N ASP A 111 -4.98 3.79 14.38
CA ASP A 111 -5.11 3.72 15.84
C ASP A 111 -4.32 2.57 16.48
N ALA A 112 -4.15 1.46 15.75
CA ALA A 112 -3.32 0.34 16.18
C ALA A 112 -1.83 0.63 15.97
N VAL A 113 -1.45 1.08 14.77
CA VAL A 113 -0.05 1.31 14.39
C VAL A 113 0.59 2.44 15.20
N ARG A 114 -0.16 3.49 15.57
CA ARG A 114 0.36 4.58 16.42
C ARG A 114 0.85 4.14 17.80
N ARG A 115 0.50 2.91 18.23
CA ARG A 115 0.99 2.31 19.49
C ARG A 115 2.37 1.66 19.32
N VAL A 116 2.82 1.48 18.08
CA VAL A 116 4.06 0.78 17.69
C VAL A 116 5.10 1.75 17.15
N THR A 117 4.68 2.67 16.27
CA THR A 117 5.53 3.67 15.62
C THR A 117 4.77 4.98 15.43
N HIS A 118 5.46 6.08 15.16
CA HIS A 118 4.82 7.36 14.87
C HIS A 118 4.16 7.36 13.47
N ILE A 119 3.08 8.15 13.34
CA ILE A 119 2.32 8.34 12.09
C ILE A 119 2.89 9.56 11.37
N ALA A 120 3.04 9.47 10.05
CA ALA A 120 3.57 10.55 9.24
C ALA A 120 2.69 11.82 9.34
N PRO A 121 3.28 12.99 9.66
CA PRO A 121 2.58 14.25 9.57
C PRO A 121 2.48 14.71 8.10
N PRO A 122 1.45 15.50 7.73
CA PRO A 122 1.45 16.20 6.46
C PRO A 122 2.55 17.27 6.41
N ASP A 123 2.96 17.64 5.20
CA ASP A 123 3.80 18.80 4.93
C ASP A 123 3.04 20.13 5.11
N GLU A 124 3.71 21.25 4.79
CA GLU A 124 3.13 22.61 4.90
C GLU A 124 1.90 22.83 4.03
N ASN A 125 1.68 22.01 3.00
CA ASN A 125 0.54 22.06 2.10
C ASN A 125 -0.59 21.10 2.49
N GLY A 126 -0.44 20.36 3.60
CA GLY A 126 -1.42 19.35 4.00
C GLY A 126 -1.31 18.04 3.21
N MET A 127 -0.14 17.75 2.64
CA MET A 127 0.09 16.60 1.74
C MET A 127 1.11 15.61 2.32
N ILE A 128 1.05 14.36 1.85
CA ILE A 128 2.09 13.34 2.02
C ILE A 128 2.41 12.80 0.63
N ILE A 129 3.67 12.90 0.20
CA ILE A 129 4.13 12.52 -1.15
C ILE A 129 3.23 13.10 -2.26
N ASP A 130 3.05 14.42 -2.24
CA ASP A 130 2.23 15.16 -3.21
C ASP A 130 0.73 14.77 -3.26
N GLU A 131 0.26 13.92 -2.35
CA GLU A 131 -1.12 13.48 -2.27
C GLU A 131 -1.83 14.10 -1.05
N PRO A 132 -3.10 14.51 -1.20
CA PRO A 132 -3.83 15.15 -0.11
C PRO A 132 -4.10 14.15 1.03
N VAL A 133 -3.83 14.58 2.25
CA VAL A 133 -4.20 13.82 3.45
C VAL A 133 -5.71 13.92 3.65
N VAL A 134 -6.39 12.77 3.65
CA VAL A 134 -7.86 12.67 3.81
C VAL A 134 -8.28 12.40 5.26
N GLN A 135 -7.38 11.82 6.05
CA GLN A 135 -7.44 11.72 7.51
C GLN A 135 -6.01 11.54 8.03
N GLU A 136 -5.78 11.72 9.34
CA GLU A 136 -4.44 11.58 9.92
C GLU A 136 -3.76 10.28 9.46
N GLY A 137 -2.58 10.40 8.85
CA GLY A 137 -1.80 9.27 8.36
C GLY A 137 -2.36 8.56 7.12
N VAL A 138 -3.31 9.15 6.39
CA VAL A 138 -3.90 8.51 5.20
C VAL A 138 -4.02 9.49 4.05
N ILE A 139 -3.45 9.11 2.92
CA ILE A 139 -3.64 9.78 1.63
C ILE A 139 -4.64 9.02 0.79
N ALA A 140 -5.24 9.68 -0.20
CA ALA A 140 -6.09 9.04 -1.19
C ALA A 140 -5.57 9.29 -2.60
N ILE A 141 -5.49 8.22 -3.39
CA ILE A 141 -5.04 8.24 -4.78
C ILE A 141 -6.19 7.81 -5.72
N PRO A 142 -6.08 8.00 -7.04
CA PRO A 142 -6.99 7.37 -7.99
C PRO A 142 -7.03 5.85 -7.79
N SER A 143 -8.12 5.20 -8.23
CA SER A 143 -8.33 3.78 -7.92
C SER A 143 -7.10 2.92 -8.26
N PRO A 144 -6.54 2.15 -7.29
CA PRO A 144 -5.39 1.28 -7.51
C PRO A 144 -5.56 0.38 -8.75
N ARG A 145 -6.78 -0.07 -9.03
CA ARG A 145 -7.12 -0.90 -10.20
C ARG A 145 -7.00 -0.12 -11.52
N THR A 146 -7.34 1.16 -11.55
CA THR A 146 -7.28 2.00 -12.76
C THR A 146 -5.87 2.50 -13.08
N ILE A 147 -4.97 2.51 -12.09
CA ILE A 147 -3.57 2.93 -12.29
C ILE A 147 -2.56 1.76 -12.23
N GLY A 148 -3.05 0.52 -12.08
CA GLY A 148 -2.26 -0.70 -12.20
C GLY A 148 -1.39 -1.03 -10.98
N LEU A 149 -1.86 -0.71 -9.78
CA LEU A 149 -1.21 -1.08 -8.51
C LEU A 149 -1.61 -2.48 -8.05
N CYS A 150 -0.77 -3.08 -7.22
CA CYS A 150 -0.96 -4.38 -6.57
C CYS A 150 -2.27 -4.42 -5.78
N ALA A 151 -2.53 -3.41 -4.93
CA ALA A 151 -3.75 -3.30 -4.14
C ALA A 151 -5.05 -3.34 -4.99
N GLY A 152 -4.97 -3.05 -6.29
CA GLY A 152 -6.09 -3.11 -7.22
C GLY A 152 -6.28 -4.44 -7.95
N VAL A 153 -5.33 -5.38 -7.83
CA VAL A 153 -5.30 -6.63 -8.62
C VAL A 153 -6.53 -7.50 -8.37
N THR A 154 -6.92 -7.64 -7.11
CA THR A 154 -8.01 -8.52 -6.69
C THR A 154 -9.37 -7.85 -6.72
N ASN A 155 -9.42 -6.52 -6.94
CA ASN A 155 -10.62 -5.70 -6.77
C ASN A 155 -11.32 -5.94 -5.42
N ALA A 156 -10.54 -6.07 -4.34
CA ALA A 156 -11.07 -6.39 -3.02
C ALA A 156 -11.92 -5.25 -2.44
N ASP A 157 -12.94 -5.59 -1.64
CA ASP A 157 -13.82 -4.60 -1.01
C ASP A 157 -13.05 -3.68 -0.05
N TYR A 158 -12.09 -4.23 0.69
CA TYR A 158 -11.18 -3.50 1.57
C TYR A 158 -9.77 -3.59 0.99
N ALA A 159 -9.23 -2.50 0.46
CA ALA A 159 -7.91 -2.46 -0.15
C ALA A 159 -7.09 -1.28 0.37
N THR A 160 -5.82 -1.51 0.71
CA THR A 160 -4.88 -0.46 1.11
C THR A 160 -3.45 -0.85 0.76
N THR A 161 -2.58 0.15 0.63
CA THR A 161 -1.13 -0.02 0.69
C THR A 161 -0.61 0.62 1.97
N THR A 162 0.14 -0.12 2.77
CA THR A 162 0.80 0.39 3.98
C THR A 162 2.16 0.95 3.64
N GLU A 163 2.60 2.02 4.29
CA GLU A 163 3.90 2.63 4.02
C GLU A 163 4.62 2.88 5.36
N VAL A 164 5.57 2.02 5.72
CA VAL A 164 6.48 2.26 6.85
C VAL A 164 7.65 3.15 6.42
N TYR A 165 8.24 3.90 7.36
CA TYR A 165 9.47 4.66 7.14
C TYR A 165 10.62 4.14 8.02
N PRO A 166 11.50 3.27 7.49
CA PRO A 166 12.55 2.61 8.27
C PRO A 166 13.75 3.52 8.58
N ASP A 167 14.01 4.55 7.79
CA ASP A 167 15.19 5.41 7.95
C ASP A 167 15.01 6.54 9.00
N SER A 168 13.81 6.64 9.60
CA SER A 168 13.57 7.59 10.68
C SER A 168 14.48 7.32 11.88
N PRO A 169 15.06 8.36 12.51
CA PRO A 169 15.78 8.18 13.78
C PRO A 169 14.87 7.73 14.94
N LEU A 170 13.54 7.75 14.75
CA LEU A 170 12.53 7.30 15.71
C LEU A 170 12.03 5.87 15.44
N ALA A 171 12.46 5.24 14.35
CA ALA A 171 12.06 3.89 13.95
C ALA A 171 13.22 2.89 14.08
N SER A 172 12.87 1.61 13.97
CA SER A 172 13.80 0.49 13.86
C SER A 172 13.17 -0.61 13.00
N ASP A 173 13.98 -1.46 12.39
CA ASP A 173 13.49 -2.58 11.56
C ASP A 173 12.43 -3.43 12.28
N ALA A 174 12.63 -3.67 13.57
CA ALA A 174 11.69 -4.43 14.39
C ALA A 174 10.37 -3.67 14.62
N GLN A 175 10.39 -2.34 14.73
CA GLN A 175 9.18 -1.52 14.80
C GLN A 175 8.46 -1.50 13.45
N CYS A 176 9.16 -1.40 12.33
CA CYS A 176 8.58 -1.45 10.99
C CYS A 176 7.84 -2.77 10.76
N ALA A 177 8.48 -3.90 11.06
CA ALA A 177 7.83 -5.21 10.96
C ALA A 177 6.58 -5.31 11.85
N LYS A 178 6.64 -4.82 13.09
CA LYS A 178 5.49 -4.80 14.01
C LYS A 178 4.38 -3.86 13.55
N ALA A 179 4.73 -2.73 12.92
CA ALA A 179 3.74 -1.79 12.38
C ALA A 179 2.93 -2.45 11.25
N GLN A 180 3.59 -3.19 10.35
CA GLN A 180 2.90 -3.95 9.31
C GLN A 180 1.95 -5.01 9.90
N VAL A 181 2.42 -5.77 10.89
CA VAL A 181 1.58 -6.77 11.58
C VAL A 181 0.39 -6.10 12.26
N ALA A 182 0.61 -4.99 12.98
CA ALA A 182 -0.46 -4.26 13.66
C ALA A 182 -1.50 -3.70 12.68
N ALA A 183 -1.07 -3.24 11.49
CA ALA A 183 -1.99 -2.81 10.44
C ALA A 183 -2.84 -3.99 9.93
N ILE A 184 -2.22 -5.14 9.64
CA ILE A 184 -2.93 -6.34 9.17
C ILE A 184 -3.94 -6.83 10.20
N GLU A 185 -3.53 -6.98 11.47
CA GLU A 185 -4.40 -7.45 12.54
C GLU A 185 -5.60 -6.52 12.73
N ALA A 186 -5.37 -5.20 12.82
CA ALA A 186 -6.44 -4.22 12.98
C ALA A 186 -7.40 -4.17 11.78
N ALA A 187 -6.87 -4.31 10.56
CA ALA A 187 -7.68 -4.38 9.36
C ALA A 187 -8.61 -5.61 9.35
N LEU A 188 -8.09 -6.78 9.73
CA LEU A 188 -8.86 -8.02 9.78
C LEU A 188 -9.87 -8.02 10.94
N ASP A 189 -9.47 -7.56 12.13
CA ASP A 189 -10.36 -7.44 13.28
C ASP A 189 -11.56 -6.53 12.97
N PHE A 190 -11.32 -5.41 12.30
CA PHE A 190 -12.37 -4.50 11.86
C PHE A 190 -13.35 -5.19 10.91
N ILE A 191 -12.84 -5.90 9.89
CA ILE A 191 -13.68 -6.61 8.91
C ILE A 191 -14.49 -7.71 9.60
N ILE A 192 -13.87 -8.48 10.50
CA ILE A 192 -14.54 -9.54 11.26
C ILE A 192 -15.71 -8.98 12.07
N GLU A 193 -15.55 -7.81 12.68
CA GLU A 193 -16.61 -7.14 13.42
C GLU A 193 -17.68 -6.53 12.49
N ALA A 194 -17.26 -5.78 11.46
CA ALA A 194 -18.14 -5.08 10.54
C ALA A 194 -19.02 -6.02 9.70
N GLU A 195 -18.46 -7.15 9.27
CA GLU A 195 -19.14 -8.16 8.45
C GLU A 195 -19.79 -9.27 9.30
N GLY A 196 -19.70 -9.18 10.63
CA GLY A 196 -20.30 -10.16 11.54
C GLY A 196 -19.72 -11.57 11.41
N LEU A 197 -18.45 -11.70 11.05
CA LEU A 197 -17.76 -12.97 10.80
C LEU A 197 -17.29 -13.68 12.08
N ARG A 198 -17.51 -13.08 13.25
CA ARG A 198 -17.28 -13.77 14.53
C ARG A 198 -18.24 -14.97 14.60
N GLY A 199 -17.68 -16.17 14.55
CA GLY A 199 -18.44 -17.40 14.81
C GLY A 199 -19.17 -17.29 16.15
N ALA A 200 -20.34 -17.92 16.26
CA ALA A 200 -21.25 -17.85 17.41
C ALA A 200 -20.69 -18.41 18.74
N GLY A 201 -19.37 -18.49 18.95
CA GLY A 201 -18.76 -19.26 20.03
C GLY A 201 -17.53 -18.67 20.74
N GLU A 202 -16.91 -17.58 20.28
CA GLU A 202 -15.71 -17.04 20.96
C GLU A 202 -15.92 -15.62 21.46
N ALA A 203 -16.21 -15.52 22.76
CA ALA A 203 -16.10 -14.27 23.51
C ALA A 203 -14.65 -13.77 23.46
N PRO A 204 -14.41 -12.45 23.43
CA PRO A 204 -13.06 -11.91 23.31
C PRO A 204 -12.24 -12.30 24.54
N GLY A 205 -11.28 -13.21 24.34
CA GLY A 205 -10.17 -13.40 25.26
C GLY A 205 -9.42 -12.08 25.34
N LYS A 206 -9.42 -11.44 26.52
CA LYS A 206 -8.59 -10.27 26.78
C LYS A 206 -7.13 -10.67 26.51
N SER A 207 -6.54 -10.12 25.46
CA SER A 207 -5.10 -10.14 25.27
C SER A 207 -4.49 -9.20 26.30
N GLU A 208 -3.95 -9.76 27.39
CA GLU A 208 -2.97 -9.08 28.22
C GLU A 208 -1.59 -9.30 27.60
N LEU A 209 -1.09 -8.27 26.90
CA LEU A 209 0.33 -7.98 26.71
C LEU A 209 0.54 -6.47 26.81
#